data_AF-A0A6L9VEV9-F1
#
_entry.id   AF-A0A6L9VEV9-F1
#
_cell.length_a   1.000
_cell.length_b   1.000
_cell.length_c   1.000
_cell.angle_alpha   90.00
_cell.angle_beta   90.00
_cell.angle_gamma   90.00
#
_symmetry.space_group_name_H-M   'P 1'
#
loop_
_entity.id
_entity.type
_entity.pdbx_description
1 polymer ?
#
loop_
_entity_poly.entity_id
_entity_poly.type
_entity_poly.pdbx_seq_one_letter_code
_entity_poly.pdbx_strand_id
1 'polypeptide(L)'
;TDELIVGVAKYLELPPVWAYEVASFYSMFETERVGRHNVAFCTNISCWLNGAEDLLAHAEKKLGCKLGQSTADGRVYLKREEECLAACSAAPMMVINGHYHEHLTKEKVDALLDGLE
;
A
#
# COMPACT_ATOMS: atom_id res chain seq x y z
N THR A 1 14.38 7.75 -3.38
CA THR A 1 15.05 8.49 -4.48
C THR A 1 16.43 7.89 -4.69
N ASP A 2 17.00 8.07 -5.88
CA ASP A 2 18.37 7.61 -6.18
C ASP A 2 19.40 8.15 -5.17
N GLU A 3 19.29 9.43 -4.82
CA GLU A 3 20.16 10.06 -3.83
C GLU A 3 20.12 9.35 -2.47
N LEU A 4 18.92 8.97 -1.99
CA LEU A 4 18.77 8.26 -0.72
C LEU A 4 19.30 6.83 -0.79
N ILE A 5 19.03 6.10 -1.87
CA ILE A 5 19.51 4.72 -2.05
C ILE A 5 21.04 4.70 -2.07
N VAL A 6 21.66 5.60 -2.85
CA VAL A 6 23.12 5.76 -2.92
C VAL A 6 23.68 6.26 -1.58
N GLY A 7 22.98 7.16 -0.89
CA GLY A 7 23.36 7.68 0.41
C GLY A 7 23.46 6.58 1.48
N VAL A 8 22.48 5.67 1.52
CA VAL A 8 22.50 4.51 2.43
C VAL A 8 23.65 3.57 2.09
N ALA A 9 23.86 3.26 0.80
CA ALA A 9 24.98 2.42 0.37
C ALA A 9 26.34 3.02 0.80
N LYS A 10 26.51 4.34 0.63
CA LYS A 10 27.72 5.05 1.06
C LYS A 10 27.92 5.02 2.56
N TYR A 11 26.86 5.23 3.34
CA TYR A 11 26.92 5.19 4.81
C TYR A 11 27.31 3.80 5.33
N LEU A 12 26.89 2.73 4.65
CA LEU A 12 27.20 1.35 5.00
C LEU A 12 28.50 0.82 4.36
N GLU A 13 29.22 1.64 3.59
CA GLU A 13 30.42 1.24 2.84
C GLU A 13 30.17 0.08 1.85
N LEU A 14 28.98 0.03 1.24
CA LEU A 14 28.55 -1.00 0.29
C LEU A 14 28.51 -0.48 -1.16
N PRO A 15 28.64 -1.38 -2.16
CA PRO A 15 28.37 -1.03 -3.55
C PRO A 15 26.92 -0.55 -3.74
N PRO A 16 26.67 0.58 -4.45
CA PRO A 16 25.31 1.10 -4.67
C PRO A 16 24.35 0.09 -5.29
N VAL A 17 24.85 -0.80 -6.16
CA VAL A 17 24.04 -1.83 -6.80
C VAL A 17 23.32 -2.74 -5.80
N TRP A 18 23.92 -3.06 -4.65
CA TRP A 18 23.27 -3.88 -3.63
C TRP A 18 22.10 -3.16 -2.96
N ALA A 19 22.22 -1.84 -2.76
CA ALA A 19 21.11 -1.05 -2.23
C ALA A 19 19.96 -0.95 -3.25
N TYR A 20 20.27 -0.85 -4.54
CA TYR A 20 19.27 -0.90 -5.61
C TYR A 20 18.58 -2.27 -5.69
N GLU A 21 19.33 -3.37 -5.58
CA GLU A 21 18.77 -4.73 -5.53
C GLU A 21 17.74 -4.84 -4.40
N VAL A 22 18.11 -4.44 -3.18
CA VAL A 22 17.21 -4.43 -2.02
C VAL A 22 15.98 -3.53 -2.25
N ALA A 23 16.20 -2.29 -2.72
CA ALA A 23 15.12 -1.33 -2.94
C ALA A 23 14.13 -1.79 -4.01
N SER A 24 14.60 -2.51 -5.04
CA SER A 24 13.75 -3.07 -6.10
C SER A 24 13.08 -4.39 -5.72
N PHE A 25 13.64 -5.12 -4.75
CA PHE A 25 13.16 -6.44 -4.34
C PHE A 25 12.03 -6.36 -3.31
N TYR A 26 12.17 -5.49 -2.31
CA TYR A 26 11.16 -5.36 -1.25
C TYR A 26 10.06 -4.37 -1.66
N SER A 27 8.84 -4.89 -1.84
CA SER A 27 7.64 -4.12 -2.21
C SER A 27 7.25 -3.02 -1.21
N MET A 28 7.87 -2.98 -0.02
CA MET A 28 7.67 -1.92 0.96
C MET A 28 8.29 -0.59 0.51
N PHE A 29 9.28 -0.62 -0.38
CA PHE A 29 9.95 0.57 -0.87
C PHE A 29 9.31 1.09 -2.15
N GLU A 30 8.78 2.31 -2.09
CA GLU A 30 8.29 3.01 -3.26
C GLU A 30 9.47 3.71 -3.95
N THR A 31 9.91 3.14 -5.08
CA THR A 31 11.04 3.66 -5.87
C THR A 31 10.63 4.78 -6.83
N GLU A 32 9.33 4.92 -7.07
CA GLU A 32 8.71 6.00 -7.83
C GLU A 32 7.97 6.97 -6.91
N ARG A 33 7.58 8.13 -7.44
CA ARG A 33 6.81 9.11 -6.66
C ARG A 33 5.36 8.65 -6.53
N VAL A 34 4.92 8.42 -5.30
CA VAL A 34 3.55 8.00 -4.97
C VAL A 34 2.81 9.06 -4.12
N GLY A 35 1.51 8.84 -3.91
CA GLY A 35 0.68 9.64 -3.01
C GLY A 35 1.15 9.60 -1.55
N ARG A 36 0.68 10.54 -0.74
CA ARG A 36 1.13 10.71 0.66
C ARG A 36 0.81 9.53 1.56
N HIS A 37 -0.35 8.90 1.34
CA HIS A 37 -0.82 7.80 2.16
C HIS A 37 -0.83 6.50 1.37
N ASN A 38 -0.05 5.53 1.83
CA ASN A 38 -0.04 4.18 1.30
C ASN A 38 -1.24 3.42 1.84
N VAL A 39 -2.16 3.06 0.95
CA VAL A 39 -3.36 2.28 1.26
C VAL A 39 -3.26 0.95 0.55
N ALA A 40 -3.35 -0.13 1.31
CA ALA A 40 -3.08 -1.46 0.81
C ALA A 40 -4.10 -2.46 1.33
N PHE A 41 -4.82 -3.11 0.41
CA PHE A 41 -5.84 -4.10 0.75
C PHE A 41 -5.25 -5.50 0.71
N CYS A 42 -5.55 -6.32 1.73
CA CYS A 42 -5.29 -7.75 1.63
C CYS A 42 -6.33 -8.38 0.70
N THR A 43 -5.88 -8.92 -0.43
CA THR A 43 -6.72 -9.67 -1.39
C THR A 43 -6.44 -11.17 -1.37
N ASN A 44 -5.70 -11.66 -0.37
CA ASN A 44 -5.40 -13.08 -0.21
C ASN A 44 -6.60 -13.86 0.38
N ILE A 45 -6.53 -15.19 0.39
CA ILE A 45 -7.67 -16.13 0.48
C ILE A 45 -8.70 -15.79 1.56
N SER A 46 -8.27 -15.49 2.81
CA SER A 46 -9.20 -15.20 3.89
C SER A 46 -9.94 -13.88 3.70
N CYS A 47 -9.25 -12.84 3.23
CA CYS A 47 -9.88 -11.56 2.93
C CYS A 47 -10.72 -11.63 1.66
N TRP A 48 -10.25 -12.37 0.65
CA TRP A 48 -10.99 -12.63 -0.59
C TRP A 48 -12.33 -13.33 -0.32
N LEU A 49 -12.33 -14.41 0.48
CA LEU A 49 -13.55 -15.11 0.89
C LEU A 49 -14.53 -14.21 1.67
N ASN A 50 -14.04 -13.12 2.28
CA ASN A 50 -14.84 -12.12 2.99
C ASN A 50 -15.13 -10.86 2.14
N GLY A 51 -14.95 -10.93 0.82
CA GLY A 51 -15.36 -9.85 -0.10
C GLY A 51 -14.36 -8.71 -0.27
N ALA A 52 -13.07 -8.93 -0.03
CA ALA A 52 -12.05 -7.89 -0.20
C ALA A 52 -11.94 -7.35 -1.65
N GLU A 53 -12.24 -8.15 -2.67
CA GLU A 53 -12.27 -7.67 -4.07
C GLU A 53 -13.33 -6.59 -4.28
N ASP A 54 -14.52 -6.76 -3.70
CA ASP A 54 -15.60 -5.77 -3.80
C ASP A 54 -15.23 -4.47 -3.06
N LEU A 55 -14.50 -4.58 -1.94
CA LEU A 55 -14.00 -3.42 -1.21
C LEU A 55 -12.90 -2.68 -1.99
N LEU A 56 -11.99 -3.41 -2.64
CA LEU A 56 -10.96 -2.82 -3.48
C LEU A 56 -11.58 -2.12 -4.70
N ALA A 57 -12.52 -2.77 -5.39
CA ALA A 57 -13.23 -2.17 -6.52
C ALA A 57 -14.04 -0.92 -6.10
N HIS A 58 -14.63 -0.94 -4.91
CA HIS A 58 -15.29 0.22 -4.31
C HIS A 58 -14.31 1.37 -4.05
N ALA A 59 -13.14 1.07 -3.47
CA ALA A 59 -12.09 2.05 -3.23
C ALA A 59 -11.55 2.66 -4.54
N GLU A 60 -11.30 1.85 -5.58
CA GLU A 60 -10.88 2.34 -6.90
C GLU A 60 -11.91 3.33 -7.48
N LYS A 61 -13.20 3.00 -7.39
CA LYS A 61 -14.28 3.88 -7.89
C LYS A 61 -14.34 5.19 -7.11
N LYS A 62 -14.19 5.15 -5.79
CA LYS A 62 -14.23 6.35 -4.93
C LYS A 62 -13.03 7.26 -5.16
N LEU A 63 -11.83 6.68 -5.21
CA LEU A 63 -10.58 7.42 -5.36
C LEU A 63 -10.34 7.89 -6.79
N GLY A 64 -11.01 7.27 -7.78
CA GLY A 64 -10.80 7.58 -9.19
C GLY A 64 -9.43 7.15 -9.70
N CYS A 65 -8.77 6.20 -9.03
CA CYS A 65 -7.48 5.62 -9.42
C CYS A 65 -7.56 4.10 -9.43
N LYS A 66 -6.60 3.44 -10.09
CA LYS A 66 -6.48 1.98 -10.11
C LYS A 66 -5.45 1.47 -9.11
N LEU A 67 -5.54 0.19 -8.80
CA LEU A 67 -4.51 -0.52 -8.06
C LEU A 67 -3.11 -0.27 -8.68
N GLY A 68 -2.15 0.13 -7.85
CA GLY A 68 -0.81 0.55 -8.25
C GLY A 68 -0.70 2.00 -8.73
N GLN A 69 -1.74 2.81 -8.56
CA GLN A 69 -1.73 4.23 -8.95
C GLN A 69 -1.99 5.14 -7.74
N SER A 70 -1.56 6.39 -7.89
CA SER A 70 -1.91 7.46 -6.95
C SER A 70 -3.12 8.25 -7.44
N THR A 71 -3.88 8.81 -6.51
CA THR A 71 -4.94 9.76 -6.83
C THR A 71 -4.38 11.03 -7.47
N ALA A 72 -5.20 11.71 -8.28
CA ALA A 72 -4.79 12.92 -9.02
C ALA A 72 -4.38 14.09 -8.09
N ASP A 73 -4.92 14.12 -6.87
CA ASP A 73 -4.58 15.08 -5.82
C ASP A 73 -3.32 14.69 -5.01
N GLY A 74 -2.73 13.52 -5.31
CA GLY A 74 -1.54 12.99 -4.62
C GLY A 74 -1.76 12.64 -3.15
N ARG A 75 -3.01 12.51 -2.68
CA ARG A 75 -3.31 12.11 -1.30
C ARG A 75 -3.06 10.64 -1.04
N VAL A 76 -3.57 9.77 -1.91
CA VAL A 76 -3.57 8.32 -1.70
C VAL A 76 -2.77 7.63 -2.78
N TYR A 77 -1.93 6.70 -2.37
CA TYR A 77 -1.39 5.65 -3.23
C TYR A 77 -2.13 4.36 -2.93
N LEU A 78 -2.88 3.85 -3.91
CA LEU A 78 -3.53 2.55 -3.80
C LEU A 78 -2.50 1.48 -4.17
N LYS A 79 -1.86 0.92 -3.16
CA LYS A 79 -0.66 0.09 -3.31
C LYS A 79 -0.97 -1.20 -4.07
N ARG A 80 -0.12 -1.52 -5.04
CA ARG A 80 -0.28 -2.73 -5.87
C ARG A 80 0.03 -4.01 -5.11
N GLU A 81 1.08 -3.97 -4.30
CA GLU A 81 1.69 -5.15 -3.71
C GLU A 81 1.59 -5.09 -2.20
N GLU A 82 0.55 -5.73 -1.68
CA GLU A 82 0.50 -6.20 -0.30
C GLU A 82 -0.33 -7.49 -0.29
N GLU A 83 0.38 -8.60 -0.18
CA GLU A 83 -0.16 -9.95 -0.17
C GLU A 83 -0.89 -10.21 1.17
N CYS A 84 -0.73 -11.40 1.74
CA CYS A 84 -1.31 -11.70 3.04
C CYS A 84 -0.76 -10.76 4.13
N LEU A 85 -1.65 -9.98 4.73
CA LEU A 85 -1.36 -9.06 5.84
C LEU A 85 -1.43 -9.72 7.24
N ALA A 86 -1.63 -11.04 7.29
CA ALA A 86 -1.53 -11.87 8.49
C ALA A 86 -2.49 -11.58 9.67
N ALA A 87 -3.59 -10.83 9.48
CA ALA A 87 -4.69 -10.79 10.47
C ALA A 87 -5.99 -11.40 9.92
N CYS A 88 -5.88 -12.65 9.48
CA CYS A 88 -6.97 -13.42 8.87
C CYS A 88 -8.19 -13.59 9.78
N SER A 89 -8.01 -13.59 11.10
CA SER A 89 -9.12 -13.65 12.08
C SER A 89 -10.01 -12.40 12.05
N ALA A 90 -9.50 -11.30 11.50
CA ALA A 90 -10.19 -10.02 11.44
C ALA A 90 -10.44 -9.56 9.99
N ALA A 91 -10.42 -10.51 9.05
CA ALA A 91 -10.73 -10.26 7.65
C ALA A 91 -12.15 -9.70 7.46
N PRO A 92 -12.41 -8.89 6.40
CA PRO A 92 -11.42 -8.34 5.47
C PRO A 92 -10.68 -7.14 6.08
N MET A 93 -9.44 -6.91 5.64
CA MET A 93 -8.57 -5.90 6.26
C MET A 93 -7.65 -5.18 5.26
N MET A 94 -7.18 -4.01 5.66
CA MET A 94 -6.26 -3.18 4.89
C MET A 94 -5.27 -2.50 5.84
N VAL A 95 -4.15 -2.05 5.29
CA VAL A 95 -3.17 -1.24 6.00
C VAL A 95 -3.14 0.17 5.40
N ILE A 96 -3.11 1.17 6.28
CA ILE A 96 -2.83 2.56 5.92
C ILE A 96 -1.54 2.96 6.62
N ASN A 97 -0.49 3.29 5.87
CA ASN A 97 0.80 3.74 6.42
C ASN A 97 1.35 2.83 7.55
N GLY A 98 1.17 1.51 7.42
CA GLY A 98 1.62 0.54 8.42
C GLY A 98 0.63 0.28 9.58
N HIS A 99 -0.52 0.95 9.60
CA HIS A 99 -1.57 0.73 10.59
C HIS A 99 -2.68 -0.18 10.06
N TYR A 100 -3.00 -1.23 10.82
CA TYR A 100 -4.02 -2.20 10.49
C TYR A 100 -5.44 -1.64 10.68
N HIS A 101 -6.30 -1.88 9.69
CA HIS A 101 -7.72 -1.61 9.73
C HIS A 101 -8.49 -2.88 9.38
N GLU A 102 -9.15 -3.43 10.40
CA GLU A 102 -9.77 -4.76 10.37
C GLU A 102 -11.30 -4.69 10.20
N HIS A 103 -11.95 -5.82 9.93
CA HIS A 103 -13.41 -5.94 9.80
C HIS A 103 -14.00 -4.87 8.87
N LEU A 104 -13.41 -4.73 7.68
CA LEU A 104 -13.77 -3.68 6.75
C LEU A 104 -15.20 -3.86 6.20
N THR A 105 -15.90 -2.74 6.11
CA THR A 105 -17.14 -2.57 5.34
C THR A 105 -16.95 -1.42 4.36
N LYS A 106 -17.84 -1.26 3.39
CA LYS A 106 -17.77 -0.14 2.44
C LYS A 106 -17.81 1.21 3.16
N GLU A 107 -18.67 1.33 4.17
CA GLU A 107 -18.82 2.54 4.99
C GLU A 107 -17.56 2.82 5.80
N LYS A 108 -16.93 1.79 6.36
CA LYS A 108 -15.67 1.93 7.09
C LYS A 108 -14.53 2.33 6.16
N VAL A 109 -14.45 1.74 4.97
CA VAL A 109 -13.48 2.12 3.93
C VAL A 109 -13.68 3.58 3.53
N ASP A 110 -14.93 4.01 3.29
CA ASP A 110 -15.24 5.39 2.96
C ASP A 110 -14.78 6.37 4.03
N ALA A 111 -15.12 6.10 5.29
CA ALA A 111 -14.72 6.94 6.42
C ALA A 111 -13.20 7.01 6.57
N LEU A 112 -12.49 5.89 6.38
CA LEU A 112 -11.03 5.86 6.43
C LEU A 112 -10.41 6.68 5.30
N LEU A 113 -10.89 6.52 4.06
CA LEU A 113 -10.36 7.23 2.90
C LEU A 113 -10.67 8.73 2.91
N ASP A 114 -11.83 9.13 3.43
CA ASP A 114 -12.21 10.54 3.56
C ASP A 114 -11.40 11.26 4.66
N GLY A 115 -10.92 10.51 5.66
CA GLY A 115 -10.06 11.03 6.72
C GLY A 115 -8.58 11.21 6.35
N LEU A 116 -8.19 10.88 5.11
CA LEU A 116 -6.81 11.04 4.62
C LEU A 116 -6.65 12.41 3.93
N GLU A 117 -5.80 13.29 4.50
CA GLU A 117 -5.59 14.67 4.01
C GLU A 117 -4.43 14.86 3.03
#